data_AF-A0A8B8FJA2-F1
#
_entry.id   AF-A0A8B8FJA2-F1
#
_cell.length_a   1.000
_cell.length_b   1.000
_cell.length_c   1.000
_cell.angle_alpha   90.00
_cell.angle_beta   90.00
_cell.angle_gamma   90.00
#
_symmetry.space_group_name_H-M   'P 1'
#
loop_
_entity.id
_entity.type
_entity.pdbx_description
1 polymer ?
#
loop_
_entity_poly.entity_id
_entity_poly.type
_entity_poly.pdbx_seq_one_letter_code
_entity_poly.pdbx_strand_id
1 'polypeptide(L)'
;METVERGEASAREIAGSTADGQKDGRRRQVDGGFPSWAVDVLRNVTVEPLLGVFQLSMILSSLTTQNLNLQKACRVNMALDEATCGALRGNRNGTFYRDEEIGAQQLVAGMMVWQNVIQNAVPCALVVFIGSWSDRHCRRKPFMLMPILGELVRNVGLIVCVFYFYELPMEVAGLVESVPSSVTGSLPVLFLAVFAYVGDISTVENRTLRVGFVTLFSSISVPIGAALSGILFREYGFYGVYIISTVLYLITFVYGIIVISDVKPAIDENGDKPVVVTKQTGKSSSLCNIVEFFDLIHVKKAIWVTFKQGDDNRRTNIILLMVIVVILLGPLSGEQSLMYLLTRVKFNWNEVDYSLFSTYYFICNLIGIGFTLCVLVNRFGVDDRLIGAIGCLSKGLAAFVYAFAPTGFVFYVGPIVDIFHGTAFVAMRSILSKLVPANELGQVLAVFSLAETVVPAIFRPLYSVIYQKTLNWFPGAFYIFGGTINLPGVLIFLWMYFEKSKKQEFTEEKQALSTEVDSHHNTKIYKNY
;
A
#
# COMPACT_ATOMS: atom_id res chain seq x y z
N MET A 1 -66.01 22.82 5.81
CA MET A 1 -65.54 22.36 4.49
C MET A 1 -65.07 23.58 3.69
N GLU A 2 -64.27 24.45 4.31
CA GLU A 2 -63.91 25.78 3.76
C GLU A 2 -62.47 26.18 4.19
N THR A 3 -61.68 25.20 4.64
CA THR A 3 -60.29 25.38 5.09
C THR A 3 -59.29 24.54 4.29
N VAL A 4 -59.75 23.83 3.25
CA VAL A 4 -58.89 23.02 2.38
C VAL A 4 -58.59 23.71 1.04
N GLU A 5 -59.46 24.59 0.54
CA GLU A 5 -59.26 25.27 -0.76
C GLU A 5 -58.29 26.47 -0.74
N ARG A 6 -57.93 27.02 0.43
CA ARG A 6 -56.94 28.12 0.50
C ARG A 6 -55.48 27.66 0.53
N GLY A 7 -55.22 26.36 0.75
CA GLY A 7 -53.86 25.80 0.72
C GLY A 7 -53.34 25.53 -0.70
N GLU A 8 -54.24 25.22 -1.65
CA GLU A 8 -53.85 24.84 -3.01
C GLU A 8 -53.65 26.05 -3.95
N ALA A 9 -54.18 27.22 -3.61
CA ALA A 9 -53.99 28.43 -4.41
C ALA A 9 -52.59 29.06 -4.24
N SER A 10 -51.94 28.91 -3.07
CA SER A 10 -50.59 29.46 -2.84
C SER A 10 -49.48 28.56 -3.42
N ALA A 11 -49.75 27.27 -3.64
CA ALA A 11 -48.79 26.34 -4.25
C ALA A 11 -48.67 26.48 -5.77
N ARG A 12 -49.62 27.16 -6.45
CA ARG A 12 -49.59 27.37 -7.91
C ARG A 12 -48.86 28.63 -8.36
N GLU A 13 -48.56 29.59 -7.47
CA GLU A 13 -47.78 30.78 -7.82
C GLU A 13 -46.25 30.58 -7.71
N ILE A 14 -45.78 29.54 -7.00
CA ILE A 14 -44.35 29.23 -6.90
C ILE A 14 -43.87 28.33 -8.05
N ALA A 15 -44.79 27.62 -8.73
CA ALA A 15 -44.48 26.79 -9.89
C ALA A 15 -44.35 27.56 -11.22
N GLY A 16 -44.56 28.89 -11.22
CA GLY A 16 -44.56 29.74 -12.42
C GLY A 16 -43.24 30.48 -12.71
N SER A 17 -42.20 30.35 -11.87
CA SER A 17 -40.99 31.19 -11.98
C SER A 17 -39.69 30.45 -12.35
N THR A 18 -39.75 29.18 -12.78
CA THR A 18 -38.57 28.41 -13.25
C THR A 18 -38.59 28.08 -14.74
N ALA A 19 -39.39 28.83 -15.52
CA ALA A 19 -39.44 28.73 -16.97
C ALA A 19 -38.85 29.99 -17.64
N ASP A 20 -37.58 30.30 -17.39
CA ASP A 20 -36.79 31.03 -18.37
C ASP A 20 -35.30 30.76 -18.17
N GLY A 21 -34.61 30.35 -19.24
CA GLY A 21 -33.19 29.96 -19.19
C GLY A 21 -32.85 28.61 -19.81
N GLN A 22 -33.67 28.08 -20.72
CA GLN A 22 -33.33 26.93 -21.55
C GLN A 22 -33.31 27.32 -23.02
N LYS A 23 -32.34 28.15 -23.42
CA LYS A 23 -31.85 28.23 -24.81
C LYS A 23 -30.36 28.54 -24.85
N ASP A 24 -29.65 27.57 -25.41
CA ASP A 24 -28.64 27.74 -26.45
C ASP A 24 -27.24 27.20 -26.08
N GLY A 25 -26.73 26.36 -26.98
CA GLY A 25 -25.51 25.58 -26.75
C GLY A 25 -25.49 24.20 -27.40
N ARG A 26 -26.32 23.95 -28.42
CA ARG A 26 -26.13 22.85 -29.36
C ARG A 26 -24.83 23.11 -30.13
N ARG A 27 -23.68 22.58 -29.68
CA ARG A 27 -22.43 22.59 -30.47
C ARG A 27 -21.68 21.27 -30.37
N ARG A 28 -21.73 20.56 -31.50
CA ARG A 28 -20.78 19.59 -32.06
C ARG A 28 -20.52 18.32 -31.25
N GLN A 29 -21.40 17.37 -31.48
CA GLN A 29 -21.04 15.95 -31.58
C GLN A 29 -19.89 15.84 -32.60
N VAL A 30 -18.68 15.68 -32.11
CA VAL A 30 -17.54 15.27 -32.94
C VAL A 30 -17.57 13.76 -32.94
N ASP A 31 -18.06 13.22 -34.04
CA ASP A 31 -17.89 11.82 -34.40
C ASP A 31 -16.39 11.52 -34.50
N GLY A 32 -15.90 10.76 -33.53
CA GLY A 32 -14.52 10.29 -33.42
C GLY A 32 -14.45 9.33 -32.24
N GLY A 33 -14.46 8.03 -32.52
CA GLY A 33 -14.76 6.97 -31.57
C GLY A 33 -13.91 6.98 -30.30
N PHE A 34 -14.54 7.31 -29.17
CA PHE A 34 -14.14 6.88 -27.84
C PHE A 34 -15.42 6.47 -27.09
N PRO A 35 -15.42 5.35 -26.34
CA PRO A 35 -16.60 4.95 -25.57
C PRO A 35 -17.00 6.06 -24.58
N SER A 36 -18.30 6.36 -24.46
CA SER A 36 -18.80 7.39 -23.53
C SER A 36 -18.34 7.17 -22.08
N TRP A 37 -18.20 5.90 -21.66
CA TRP A 37 -17.66 5.54 -20.35
C TRP A 37 -16.21 6.01 -20.13
N ALA A 38 -15.38 6.04 -21.18
CA ALA A 38 -13.99 6.47 -21.06
C ALA A 38 -13.87 7.99 -20.85
N VAL A 39 -14.77 8.77 -21.47
CA VAL A 39 -14.85 10.23 -21.28
C VAL A 39 -15.33 10.57 -19.87
N ASP A 40 -16.31 9.83 -19.36
CA ASP A 40 -16.80 10.01 -17.97
C ASP A 40 -15.78 9.56 -16.92
N VAL A 41 -14.97 8.54 -17.22
CA VAL A 41 -13.81 8.17 -16.39
C VAL A 41 -12.79 9.31 -16.40
N LEU A 42 -12.34 9.78 -17.58
CA LEU A 42 -11.34 10.85 -17.69
C LEU A 42 -11.77 12.14 -16.97
N ARG A 43 -13.07 12.46 -16.96
CA ARG A 43 -13.61 13.66 -16.29
C ARG A 43 -13.60 13.55 -14.76
N ASN A 44 -13.53 12.33 -14.22
CA ASN A 44 -13.50 12.04 -12.79
C ASN A 44 -12.09 11.76 -12.24
N VAL A 45 -11.08 11.69 -13.11
CA VAL A 45 -9.68 11.52 -12.73
C VAL A 45 -9.12 12.82 -12.14
N THR A 46 -8.65 12.78 -10.90
CA THR A 46 -8.11 13.93 -10.16
C THR A 46 -6.73 13.65 -9.57
N VAL A 47 -6.62 12.64 -8.71
CA VAL A 47 -5.38 12.32 -7.95
C VAL A 47 -4.74 11.01 -8.39
N GLU A 48 -5.46 10.21 -9.16
CA GLU A 48 -5.04 8.90 -9.66
C GLU A 48 -3.76 8.97 -10.53
N PRO A 49 -3.61 9.93 -11.49
CA PRO A 49 -2.41 10.02 -12.32
C PRO A 49 -1.20 10.46 -11.52
N LEU A 50 -1.41 11.33 -10.52
CA LEU A 50 -0.34 11.79 -9.65
C LEU A 50 0.27 10.62 -8.88
N LEU A 51 -0.57 9.77 -8.26
CA LEU A 51 -0.12 8.59 -7.55
C LEU A 51 0.51 7.56 -8.49
N GLY A 52 -0.11 7.30 -9.65
CA GLY A 52 0.38 6.34 -10.63
C GLY A 52 1.76 6.69 -11.20
N VAL A 53 1.97 7.95 -11.60
CA VAL A 53 3.27 8.40 -12.14
C VAL A 53 4.34 8.47 -11.05
N PHE A 54 3.98 8.86 -9.82
CA PHE A 54 4.88 8.83 -8.67
C PHE A 54 5.40 7.41 -8.40
N GLN A 55 4.49 6.44 -8.31
CA GLN A 55 4.81 5.04 -8.06
C GLN A 55 5.61 4.43 -9.21
N LEU A 56 5.24 4.73 -10.46
CA LEU A 56 5.97 4.32 -11.66
C LEU A 56 7.43 4.77 -11.60
N SER A 57 7.66 6.06 -11.31
CA SER A 57 9.00 6.67 -11.24
C SER A 57 9.85 6.07 -10.11
N MET A 58 9.20 5.74 -8.99
CA MET A 58 9.87 5.09 -7.86
C MET A 58 10.35 3.69 -8.23
N ILE A 59 9.49 2.87 -8.84
CA ILE A 59 9.87 1.51 -9.27
C ILE A 59 10.92 1.57 -10.38
N LEU A 60 10.79 2.50 -11.32
CA LEU A 60 11.74 2.68 -12.42
C LEU A 60 13.17 2.95 -11.92
N SER A 61 13.31 3.80 -10.91
CA SER A 61 14.62 4.15 -10.33
C SER A 61 15.16 3.10 -9.35
N SER A 62 14.31 2.27 -8.74
CA SER A 62 14.70 1.31 -7.69
C SER A 62 15.82 0.34 -8.09
N LEU A 63 15.71 -0.31 -9.26
CA LEU A 63 16.70 -1.26 -9.75
C LEU A 63 18.04 -0.58 -10.08
N THR A 64 17.98 0.65 -10.60
CA THR A 64 19.16 1.46 -10.89
C THR A 64 19.91 1.81 -9.62
N THR A 65 19.19 2.17 -8.56
CA THR A 65 19.79 2.49 -7.25
C THR A 65 20.43 1.25 -6.61
N GLN A 66 19.78 0.08 -6.66
CA GLN A 66 20.39 -1.16 -6.18
C GLN A 66 21.70 -1.49 -6.91
N ASN A 67 21.76 -1.27 -8.23
CA ASN A 67 22.98 -1.43 -9.00
C ASN A 67 24.06 -0.38 -8.68
N LEU A 68 23.65 0.86 -8.41
CA LEU A 68 24.59 1.93 -8.03
C LEU A 68 25.29 1.58 -6.72
N ASN A 69 24.52 1.14 -5.72
CA ASN A 69 25.05 0.74 -4.42
C ASN A 69 26.00 -0.45 -4.56
N LEU A 70 25.67 -1.43 -5.41
CA LEU A 70 26.55 -2.57 -5.68
C LEU A 70 27.86 -2.17 -6.39
N GLN A 71 27.80 -1.30 -7.39
CA GLN A 71 29.01 -0.86 -8.11
C GLN A 71 29.90 0.04 -7.25
N LYS A 72 29.32 0.89 -6.39
CA LYS A 72 30.08 1.68 -5.42
C LYS A 72 30.73 0.79 -4.35
N ALA A 73 30.03 -0.22 -3.86
CA ALA A 73 30.61 -1.20 -2.93
C ALA A 73 31.84 -1.90 -3.55
N CYS A 74 31.75 -2.33 -4.81
CA CYS A 74 32.84 -2.98 -5.52
C CYS A 74 34.03 -2.05 -5.80
N ARG A 75 33.78 -0.87 -6.39
CA ARG A 75 34.84 0.02 -6.90
C ARG A 75 35.45 0.92 -5.84
N VAL A 76 34.65 1.41 -4.89
CA VAL A 76 35.09 2.41 -3.90
C VAL A 76 35.45 1.75 -2.58
N ASN A 77 34.53 0.95 -2.02
CA ASN A 77 34.72 0.39 -0.68
C ASN A 77 35.69 -0.81 -0.69
N MET A 78 35.63 -1.67 -1.72
CA MET A 78 36.57 -2.80 -1.88
C MET A 78 37.80 -2.48 -2.73
N ALA A 79 37.83 -1.31 -3.39
CA ALA A 79 38.93 -0.87 -4.26
C ALA A 79 39.39 -1.94 -5.28
N LEU A 80 38.44 -2.71 -5.83
CA LEU A 80 38.70 -3.72 -6.84
C LEU A 80 38.93 -3.11 -8.23
N ASP A 81 39.69 -3.82 -9.06
CA ASP A 81 40.05 -3.36 -10.40
C ASP A 81 38.83 -3.17 -11.32
N GLU A 82 38.91 -2.24 -12.26
CA GLU A 82 37.76 -1.87 -13.11
C GLU A 82 37.30 -3.03 -13.98
N ALA A 83 38.23 -3.90 -14.40
CA ALA A 83 37.93 -5.12 -15.12
C ALA A 83 37.09 -6.10 -14.30
N THR A 84 37.39 -6.27 -13.00
CA THR A 84 36.68 -7.15 -12.07
C THR A 84 35.26 -6.63 -11.82
N CYS A 85 35.10 -5.36 -11.46
CA CYS A 85 33.77 -4.78 -11.24
C CYS A 85 32.96 -4.63 -12.55
N GLY A 86 33.63 -4.46 -13.69
CA GLY A 86 33.00 -4.48 -15.02
C GLY A 86 32.48 -5.85 -15.42
N ALA A 87 33.23 -6.92 -15.10
CA ALA A 87 32.80 -8.30 -15.31
C ALA A 87 31.57 -8.66 -14.47
N LEU A 88 31.48 -8.15 -13.22
CA LEU A 88 30.31 -8.28 -12.36
C LEU A 88 29.06 -7.57 -12.90
N ARG A 89 29.22 -6.51 -13.69
CA ARG A 89 28.11 -5.83 -14.38
C ARG A 89 27.67 -6.60 -15.62
N GLY A 90 28.62 -7.02 -16.46
CA GLY A 90 28.33 -7.71 -17.73
C GLY A 90 28.02 -9.19 -17.58
N ASN A 91 28.16 -9.73 -16.36
CA ASN A 91 27.96 -11.14 -16.04
C ASN A 91 28.75 -12.09 -16.95
N ARG A 92 29.93 -11.63 -17.38
CA ARG A 92 30.88 -12.44 -18.15
C ARG A 92 31.73 -13.19 -17.13
N ASN A 93 31.56 -14.51 -17.04
CA ASN A 93 32.25 -15.39 -16.09
C ASN A 93 31.83 -15.20 -14.62
N GLY A 94 30.52 -15.12 -14.32
CA GLY A 94 30.01 -14.99 -12.94
C GLY A 94 30.42 -16.10 -11.96
N THR A 95 30.99 -17.21 -12.44
CA THR A 95 31.58 -18.25 -11.57
C THR A 95 32.98 -17.92 -11.08
N PHE A 96 33.73 -17.06 -11.78
CA PHE A 96 35.12 -16.73 -11.46
C PHE A 96 35.23 -15.64 -10.39
N TYR A 97 34.31 -14.67 -10.38
CA TYR A 97 34.30 -13.53 -9.44
C TYR A 97 33.22 -13.64 -8.34
N ARG A 98 32.86 -14.87 -7.98
CA ARG A 98 31.74 -15.13 -7.07
C ARG A 98 32.02 -14.62 -5.65
N ASP A 99 33.25 -14.76 -5.18
CA ASP A 99 33.62 -14.37 -3.82
C ASP A 99 33.66 -12.84 -3.67
N GLU A 100 34.10 -12.13 -4.71
CA GLU A 100 34.06 -10.68 -4.81
C GLU A 100 32.62 -10.14 -4.88
N GLU A 101 31.73 -10.82 -5.61
CA GLU A 101 30.30 -10.45 -5.63
C GLU A 101 29.65 -10.62 -4.25
N ILE A 102 29.93 -11.74 -3.58
CA ILE A 102 29.46 -12.01 -2.21
C ILE A 102 29.96 -10.93 -1.26
N GLY A 103 31.24 -10.54 -1.34
CA GLY A 103 31.80 -9.45 -0.54
C GLY A 103 31.10 -8.11 -0.76
N ALA A 104 30.89 -7.71 -2.02
CA ALA A 104 30.19 -6.48 -2.36
C ALA A 104 28.73 -6.49 -1.84
N GLN A 105 28.05 -7.63 -1.95
CA GLN A 105 26.68 -7.76 -1.45
C GLN A 105 26.59 -7.76 0.09
N GLN A 106 27.58 -8.29 0.81
CA GLN A 106 27.62 -8.18 2.27
C GLN A 106 27.72 -6.72 2.74
N LEU A 107 28.50 -5.90 2.03
CA LEU A 107 28.61 -4.46 2.31
C LEU A 107 27.29 -3.74 2.03
N VAL A 108 26.66 -4.00 0.87
CA VAL A 108 25.36 -3.42 0.51
C VAL A 108 24.27 -3.85 1.50
N ALA A 109 24.22 -5.13 1.86
CA ALA A 109 23.28 -5.64 2.86
C ALA A 109 23.49 -5.00 4.23
N GLY A 110 24.75 -4.78 4.64
CA GLY A 110 25.09 -4.04 5.85
C GLY A 110 24.60 -2.59 5.82
N MET A 111 24.74 -1.91 4.68
CA MET A 111 24.16 -0.57 4.49
C MET A 111 22.64 -0.59 4.59
N MET A 112 21.99 -1.55 3.91
CA MET A 112 20.54 -1.69 3.89
C MET A 112 19.95 -1.81 5.31
N VAL A 113 20.68 -2.36 6.29
CA VAL A 113 20.20 -2.44 7.68
C VAL A 113 19.85 -1.05 8.23
N TRP A 114 20.81 -0.12 8.26
CA TRP A 114 20.56 1.21 8.80
C TRP A 114 19.70 2.06 7.85
N GLN A 115 19.87 1.88 6.54
CA GLN A 115 19.10 2.60 5.53
C GLN A 115 17.60 2.31 5.62
N ASN A 116 17.23 1.03 5.77
CA ASN A 116 15.83 0.63 5.93
C ASN A 116 15.23 1.13 7.24
N VAL A 117 16.01 1.26 8.31
CA VAL A 117 15.54 1.86 9.57
C VAL A 117 15.14 3.31 9.33
N ILE A 118 15.99 4.11 8.66
CA ILE A 118 15.67 5.52 8.34
C ILE A 118 14.43 5.61 7.42
N GLN A 119 14.41 4.81 6.35
CA GLN A 119 13.35 4.78 5.33
C GLN A 119 11.96 4.39 5.84
N ASN A 120 11.86 3.73 6.99
CA ASN A 120 10.56 3.28 7.50
C ASN A 120 10.22 3.87 8.87
N ALA A 121 11.18 4.06 9.77
CA ALA A 121 10.91 4.62 11.10
C ALA A 121 10.49 6.09 11.03
N VAL A 122 11.17 6.90 10.21
CA VAL A 122 10.88 8.33 10.09
C VAL A 122 9.52 8.58 9.42
N PRO A 123 9.20 7.97 8.26
CA PRO A 123 7.85 8.09 7.68
C PRO A 123 6.75 7.57 8.60
N CYS A 124 6.99 6.47 9.34
CA CYS A 124 6.00 5.94 10.27
C CYS A 124 5.63 6.95 11.35
N ALA A 125 6.62 7.64 11.93
CA ALA A 125 6.36 8.72 12.87
C ALA A 125 5.60 9.87 12.21
N LEU A 126 6.01 10.29 11.00
CA LEU A 126 5.37 11.38 10.27
C LEU A 126 3.91 11.08 9.90
N VAL A 127 3.58 9.85 9.47
CA VAL A 127 2.21 9.45 9.12
C VAL A 127 1.24 9.64 10.29
N VAL A 128 1.67 9.31 11.52
CA VAL A 128 0.84 9.49 12.73
C VAL A 128 0.48 10.96 12.91
N PHE A 129 1.48 11.85 12.87
CA PHE A 129 1.29 13.27 13.15
C PHE A 129 0.62 14.01 11.99
N ILE A 130 1.05 13.74 10.76
CA ILE A 130 0.46 14.32 9.54
C ILE A 130 -0.99 13.87 9.42
N GLY A 131 -1.32 12.61 9.71
CA GLY A 131 -2.70 12.12 9.69
C GLY A 131 -3.60 12.91 10.63
N SER A 132 -3.22 13.01 11.91
CA SER A 132 -4.00 13.78 12.89
C SER A 132 -4.12 15.26 12.55
N TRP A 133 -3.05 15.88 12.04
CA TRP A 133 -3.06 17.31 11.72
C TRP A 133 -3.85 17.60 10.45
N SER A 134 -3.68 16.77 9.42
CA SER A 134 -4.33 16.90 8.13
C SER A 134 -5.85 16.73 8.27
N ASP A 135 -6.30 15.86 9.18
CA ASP A 135 -7.71 15.69 9.51
C ASP A 135 -8.30 16.89 10.25
N ARG A 136 -7.52 17.57 11.12
CA ARG A 136 -7.97 18.77 11.86
C ARG A 136 -8.08 20.01 10.97
N HIS A 137 -7.12 20.20 10.07
CA HIS A 137 -7.00 21.43 9.27
C HIS A 137 -7.64 21.32 7.88
N CYS A 138 -8.10 20.12 7.47
CA CYS A 138 -8.62 19.84 6.13
C CYS A 138 -7.70 20.31 4.98
N ARG A 139 -6.39 20.42 5.23
CA ARG A 139 -5.37 20.78 4.23
C ARG A 139 -4.64 19.52 3.80
N ARG A 140 -4.81 19.15 2.54
CA ARG A 140 -4.26 17.89 1.99
C ARG A 140 -3.16 18.14 0.95
N LYS A 141 -3.24 19.23 0.17
CA LYS A 141 -2.31 19.52 -0.94
C LYS A 141 -0.84 19.59 -0.52
N PRO A 142 -0.44 20.27 0.58
CA PRO A 142 0.97 20.34 0.98
C PRO A 142 1.58 18.98 1.28
N PHE A 143 0.81 18.06 1.88
CA PHE A 143 1.28 16.71 2.21
C PHE A 143 1.33 15.77 1.03
N MET A 144 0.62 16.06 -0.07
CA MET A 144 0.82 15.34 -1.33
C MET A 144 2.08 15.82 -2.07
N LEU A 145 2.38 17.12 -2.01
CA LEU A 145 3.52 17.72 -2.72
C LEU A 145 4.86 17.46 -2.01
N MET A 146 4.87 17.36 -0.68
CA MET A 146 6.08 17.16 0.11
C MET A 146 6.82 15.85 -0.23
N PRO A 147 6.17 14.66 -0.31
CA PRO A 147 6.83 13.43 -0.75
C PRO A 147 7.45 13.54 -2.15
N ILE A 148 6.76 14.19 -3.09
CA ILE A 148 7.25 14.39 -4.47
C ILE A 148 8.51 15.25 -4.47
N LEU A 149 8.55 16.31 -3.67
CA LEU A 149 9.74 17.15 -3.52
C LEU A 149 10.92 16.36 -2.92
N GLY A 150 10.66 15.51 -1.93
CA GLY A 150 11.71 14.66 -1.34
C GLY A 150 12.30 13.67 -2.35
N GLU A 151 11.48 13.08 -3.20
CA GLU A 151 11.93 12.20 -4.28
C GLU A 151 12.72 12.94 -5.37
N LEU A 152 12.36 14.20 -5.67
CA LEU A 152 13.16 15.06 -6.57
C LEU A 152 14.55 15.32 -5.99
N VAL A 153 14.62 15.72 -4.70
CA VAL A 153 15.90 15.94 -4.01
C VAL A 153 16.72 14.65 -3.95
N ARG A 154 16.08 13.50 -3.68
CA ARG A 154 16.72 12.18 -3.71
C ARG A 154 17.37 11.91 -5.07
N ASN A 155 16.62 12.03 -6.17
CA ASN A 155 17.14 11.73 -7.50
C ASN A 155 18.26 12.70 -7.93
N VAL A 156 18.12 13.99 -7.65
CA VAL A 156 19.19 14.97 -7.92
C VAL A 156 20.44 14.63 -7.12
N GLY A 157 20.29 14.28 -5.84
CA GLY A 157 21.41 13.83 -5.02
C GLY A 157 22.07 12.55 -5.54
N LEU A 158 21.29 11.59 -6.04
CA LEU A 158 21.83 10.37 -6.65
C LEU A 158 22.57 10.67 -7.96
N ILE A 159 22.11 11.63 -8.77
CA ILE A 159 22.88 12.10 -9.95
C ILE A 159 24.22 12.69 -9.51
N VAL A 160 24.27 13.48 -8.44
CA VAL A 160 25.53 13.99 -7.87
C VAL A 160 26.42 12.84 -7.38
N CYS A 161 25.84 11.80 -6.78
CA CYS A 161 26.58 10.59 -6.38
C CYS A 161 27.16 9.81 -7.56
N VAL A 162 26.52 9.85 -8.72
CA VAL A 162 27.03 9.25 -9.96
C VAL A 162 28.10 10.14 -10.59
N PHE A 163 27.99 11.46 -10.48
CA PHE A 163 29.00 12.41 -10.96
C PHE A 163 30.30 12.29 -10.18
N TYR A 164 30.23 12.31 -8.85
CA TYR A 164 31.36 12.07 -7.95
C TYR A 164 31.43 10.58 -7.57
N PHE A 165 31.56 9.73 -8.58
CA PHE A 165 31.46 8.29 -8.40
C PHE A 165 32.55 7.73 -7.47
N TYR A 166 33.80 8.19 -7.65
CA TYR A 166 34.98 7.67 -6.94
C TYR A 166 35.25 8.41 -5.63
N GLU A 167 34.80 9.66 -5.51
CA GLU A 167 35.01 10.49 -4.32
C GLU A 167 33.96 10.25 -3.24
N LEU A 168 32.72 9.93 -3.63
CA LEU A 168 31.63 9.70 -2.69
C LEU A 168 31.45 8.20 -2.43
N PRO A 169 31.66 7.74 -1.18
CA PRO A 169 31.51 6.35 -0.83
C PRO A 169 30.05 5.89 -0.85
N MET A 170 29.85 4.57 -0.81
CA MET A 170 28.55 3.92 -0.89
C MET A 170 27.59 4.39 0.22
N GLU A 171 28.11 4.65 1.42
CA GLU A 171 27.36 5.12 2.58
C GLU A 171 26.72 6.50 2.36
N VAL A 172 27.41 7.40 1.63
CA VAL A 172 26.85 8.71 1.28
C VAL A 172 25.70 8.54 0.29
N ALA A 173 25.81 7.63 -0.67
CA ALA A 173 24.70 7.32 -1.58
C ALA A 173 23.49 6.77 -0.81
N GLY A 174 23.70 5.90 0.17
CA GLY A 174 22.62 5.40 1.04
C GLY A 174 21.96 6.49 1.88
N LEU A 175 22.71 7.48 2.37
CA LEU A 175 22.15 8.63 3.10
C LEU A 175 21.34 9.54 2.18
N VAL A 176 21.86 9.83 0.99
CA VAL A 176 21.18 10.63 -0.03
C VAL A 176 19.91 9.93 -0.52
N GLU A 177 19.91 8.60 -0.57
CA GLU A 177 18.74 7.80 -0.91
C GLU A 177 17.66 7.82 0.19
N SER A 178 18.07 7.68 1.45
CA SER A 178 17.17 7.51 2.58
C SER A 178 16.67 8.82 3.18
N VAL A 179 17.54 9.79 3.46
CA VAL A 179 17.16 10.96 4.27
C VAL A 179 16.10 11.85 3.58
N PRO A 180 16.27 12.28 2.31
CA PRO A 180 15.31 13.17 1.66
C PRO A 180 13.92 12.54 1.50
N SER A 181 13.85 11.26 1.12
CA SER A 181 12.60 10.52 0.96
C SER A 181 11.89 10.26 2.30
N SER A 182 12.68 10.02 3.36
CA SER A 182 12.15 9.70 4.68
C SER A 182 11.57 10.90 5.41
N VAL A 183 12.27 12.04 5.38
CA VAL A 183 11.84 13.28 6.06
C VAL A 183 10.59 13.87 5.42
N THR A 184 10.35 13.59 4.13
CA THR A 184 9.12 13.97 3.44
C THR A 184 8.00 12.95 3.53
N GLY A 185 8.25 11.79 4.14
CA GLY A 185 7.24 10.77 4.41
C GLY A 185 6.99 9.76 3.29
N SER A 186 7.65 9.90 2.13
CA SER A 186 7.59 8.98 0.98
C SER A 186 6.17 8.46 0.65
N LEU A 187 6.05 7.22 0.17
CA LEU A 187 4.77 6.57 -0.18
C LEU A 187 3.73 6.55 0.94
N PRO A 188 4.05 6.23 2.21
CA PRO A 188 3.04 6.17 3.27
C PRO A 188 2.27 7.48 3.48
N VAL A 189 2.97 8.62 3.51
CA VAL A 189 2.33 9.94 3.65
C VAL A 189 1.54 10.30 2.40
N LEU A 190 2.05 9.95 1.22
CA LEU A 190 1.34 10.19 -0.04
C LEU A 190 0.00 9.42 -0.08
N PHE A 191 0.00 8.12 0.25
CA PHE A 191 -1.23 7.31 0.30
C PHE A 191 -2.22 7.84 1.33
N LEU A 192 -1.76 8.21 2.52
CA LEU A 192 -2.58 8.82 3.55
C LEU A 192 -3.28 10.09 3.03
N ALA A 193 -2.50 11.01 2.44
CA ALA A 193 -3.03 12.27 1.92
C ALA A 193 -4.01 12.04 0.76
N VAL A 194 -3.70 11.13 -0.17
CA VAL A 194 -4.54 10.79 -1.33
C VAL A 194 -5.86 10.15 -0.89
N PHE A 195 -5.84 9.15 -0.02
CA PHE A 195 -7.07 8.52 0.44
C PHE A 195 -7.95 9.47 1.25
N ALA A 196 -7.34 10.34 2.07
CA ALA A 196 -8.08 11.36 2.80
C ALA A 196 -8.73 12.36 1.85
N TYR A 197 -8.00 12.87 0.86
CA TYR A 197 -8.54 13.78 -0.16
C TYR A 197 -9.66 13.14 -0.98
N VAL A 198 -9.50 11.89 -1.40
CA VAL A 198 -10.55 11.15 -2.11
C VAL A 198 -11.79 11.00 -1.23
N GLY A 199 -11.61 10.77 0.07
CA GLY A 199 -12.70 10.78 1.05
C GLY A 199 -13.45 12.12 1.09
N ASP A 200 -12.72 13.23 1.00
CA ASP A 200 -13.26 14.60 1.06
C ASP A 200 -14.00 15.01 -0.23
N ILE A 201 -13.52 14.61 -1.41
CA ILE A 201 -14.12 14.97 -2.71
C ILE A 201 -15.19 13.99 -3.22
N SER A 202 -15.40 12.87 -2.53
CA SER A 202 -16.34 11.82 -2.95
C SER A 202 -17.62 11.84 -2.14
N THR A 203 -18.74 11.57 -2.82
CA THR A 203 -20.01 11.25 -2.16
C THR A 203 -19.96 9.85 -1.56
N VAL A 204 -20.84 9.57 -0.59
CA VAL A 204 -20.90 8.27 0.12
C VAL A 204 -21.06 7.11 -0.86
N GLU A 205 -21.84 7.31 -1.94
CA GLU A 205 -22.09 6.29 -2.97
C GLU A 205 -20.88 6.05 -3.89
N ASN A 206 -20.16 7.09 -4.28
CA ASN A 206 -19.05 7.01 -5.24
C ASN A 206 -17.67 6.80 -4.58
N ARG A 207 -17.58 6.91 -3.25
CA ARG A 207 -16.31 6.80 -2.50
C ARG A 207 -15.60 5.49 -2.76
N THR A 208 -16.31 4.37 -2.70
CA THR A 208 -15.73 3.04 -2.92
C THR A 208 -15.18 2.89 -4.33
N LEU A 209 -15.89 3.41 -5.35
CA LEU A 209 -15.45 3.38 -6.74
C LEU A 209 -14.16 4.20 -6.94
N ARG A 210 -14.09 5.42 -6.39
CA ARG A 210 -12.90 6.26 -6.49
C ARG A 210 -11.69 5.66 -5.78
N VAL A 211 -11.86 5.13 -4.57
CA VAL A 211 -10.79 4.40 -3.86
C VAL A 211 -10.31 3.18 -4.67
N GLY A 212 -11.24 2.49 -5.34
CA GLY A 212 -10.93 1.41 -6.27
C GLY A 212 -10.05 1.88 -7.44
N PHE A 213 -10.40 2.99 -8.09
CA PHE A 213 -9.59 3.54 -9.20
C PHE A 213 -8.19 3.94 -8.77
N VAL A 214 -8.04 4.64 -7.64
CA VAL A 214 -6.71 5.00 -7.08
C VAL A 214 -5.84 3.76 -6.89
N THR A 215 -6.41 2.71 -6.30
CA THR A 215 -5.70 1.44 -6.05
C THR A 215 -5.34 0.75 -7.35
N LEU A 216 -6.21 0.80 -8.35
CA LEU A 216 -5.99 0.17 -9.66
C LEU A 216 -4.88 0.87 -10.46
N PHE A 217 -4.87 2.21 -10.49
CA PHE A 217 -3.80 2.98 -11.13
C PHE A 217 -2.44 2.72 -10.46
N SER A 218 -2.40 2.68 -9.13
CA SER A 218 -1.19 2.34 -8.39
C SER A 218 -0.73 0.91 -8.71
N SER A 219 -1.65 -0.06 -8.74
CA SER A 219 -1.34 -1.46 -9.03
C SER A 219 -0.79 -1.68 -10.44
N ILE A 220 -1.32 -0.99 -11.46
CA ILE A 220 -0.85 -1.08 -12.85
C ILE A 220 0.53 -0.43 -13.02
N SER A 221 0.82 0.64 -12.28
CA SER A 221 2.10 1.34 -12.37
C SER A 221 3.30 0.47 -11.97
N VAL A 222 3.12 -0.50 -11.07
CA VAL A 222 4.18 -1.35 -10.53
C VAL A 222 4.74 -2.32 -11.59
N PRO A 223 3.94 -3.17 -12.27
CA PRO A 223 4.42 -4.02 -13.37
C PRO A 223 5.06 -3.23 -14.51
N ILE A 224 4.48 -2.07 -14.88
CA ILE A 224 5.02 -1.22 -15.96
C ILE A 224 6.39 -0.69 -15.57
N GLY A 225 6.53 -0.15 -14.35
CA GLY A 225 7.82 0.33 -13.84
C GLY A 225 8.85 -0.79 -13.75
N ALA A 226 8.44 -1.97 -13.27
CA ALA A 226 9.29 -3.14 -13.17
C ALA A 226 9.79 -3.57 -14.55
N ALA A 227 8.93 -3.57 -15.58
CA ALA A 227 9.27 -3.99 -16.95
C ALA A 227 10.25 -3.03 -17.63
N LEU A 228 10.06 -1.72 -17.40
CA LEU A 228 10.90 -0.69 -18.00
C LEU A 228 12.24 -0.52 -17.27
N SER A 229 12.29 -0.82 -15.96
CA SER A 229 13.47 -0.54 -15.11
C SER A 229 14.77 -1.18 -15.61
N GLY A 230 14.76 -2.47 -15.98
CA GLY A 230 15.96 -3.18 -16.44
C GLY A 230 16.40 -2.74 -17.83
N ILE A 231 15.45 -2.56 -18.75
CA ILE A 231 15.72 -2.13 -20.13
C ILE A 231 16.32 -0.73 -20.14
N LEU A 232 15.71 0.20 -19.40
CA LEU A 232 16.15 1.58 -19.35
C LEU A 232 17.55 1.71 -18.72
N PHE A 233 17.83 0.91 -17.69
CA PHE A 233 19.16 0.84 -17.08
C PHE A 233 20.23 0.31 -18.04
N ARG A 234 19.91 -0.72 -18.83
CA ARG A 234 20.85 -1.31 -19.78
C ARG A 234 21.20 -0.36 -20.93
N GLU A 235 20.22 0.34 -21.48
CA GLU A 235 20.40 1.24 -22.63
C GLU A 235 20.96 2.61 -22.23
N TYR A 236 20.43 3.23 -21.18
CA TYR A 236 20.76 4.62 -20.83
C TYR A 236 21.67 4.77 -19.59
N GLY A 237 21.98 3.68 -18.89
CA GLY A 237 22.80 3.68 -17.69
C GLY A 237 22.22 4.51 -16.53
N PHE A 238 23.06 4.83 -15.55
CA PHE A 238 22.64 5.55 -14.33
C PHE A 238 22.03 6.93 -14.62
N TYR A 239 22.72 7.75 -15.42
CA TYR A 239 22.28 9.12 -15.70
C TYR A 239 20.92 9.17 -16.39
N GLY A 240 20.71 8.34 -17.42
CA GLY A 240 19.46 8.37 -18.17
C GLY A 240 18.25 7.99 -17.31
N VAL A 241 18.36 6.93 -16.50
CA VAL A 241 17.24 6.51 -15.64
C VAL A 241 16.92 7.57 -14.58
N TYR A 242 17.93 8.17 -13.93
CA TYR A 242 17.68 9.22 -12.94
C TYR A 242 17.14 10.52 -13.55
N ILE A 243 17.60 10.92 -14.75
CA ILE A 243 17.07 12.08 -15.46
C ILE A 243 15.60 11.85 -15.85
N ILE A 244 15.29 10.69 -16.45
CA ILE A 244 13.91 10.34 -16.82
C ILE A 244 13.01 10.33 -15.59
N SER A 245 13.45 9.72 -14.50
CA SER A 245 12.68 9.69 -13.24
C SER A 245 12.49 11.09 -12.66
N THR A 246 13.50 11.96 -12.74
CA THR A 246 13.40 13.36 -12.28
C THR A 246 12.39 14.15 -13.12
N VAL A 247 12.39 13.98 -14.44
CA VAL A 247 11.40 14.62 -15.32
C VAL A 247 9.98 14.15 -15.00
N LEU A 248 9.78 12.85 -14.77
CA LEU A 248 8.47 12.32 -14.38
C LEU A 248 7.99 12.87 -13.03
N TYR A 249 8.88 12.97 -12.04
CA TYR A 249 8.54 13.61 -10.77
C TYR A 249 8.25 15.10 -10.91
N LEU A 250 8.96 15.82 -11.79
CA LEU A 250 8.71 17.23 -12.06
C LEU A 250 7.34 17.44 -12.71
N ILE A 251 6.98 16.60 -13.69
CA ILE A 251 5.64 16.60 -14.31
C ILE A 251 4.58 16.34 -13.25
N THR A 252 4.81 15.36 -12.36
CA THR A 252 3.90 15.01 -11.27
C THR A 252 3.73 16.16 -10.28
N PHE A 253 4.82 16.85 -9.94
CA PHE A 253 4.81 18.01 -9.05
C PHE A 253 4.04 19.19 -9.65
N VAL A 254 4.29 19.50 -10.92
CA VAL A 254 3.57 20.56 -11.66
C VAL A 254 2.09 20.22 -11.78
N TYR A 255 1.76 18.97 -12.10
CA TYR A 255 0.38 18.48 -12.14
C TYR A 255 -0.32 18.65 -10.78
N GLY A 256 0.34 18.27 -9.68
CA GLY A 256 -0.18 18.44 -8.33
C GLY A 256 -0.39 19.91 -7.93
N ILE A 257 0.40 20.84 -8.45
CA ILE A 257 0.20 22.28 -8.20
C ILE A 257 -1.01 22.82 -8.97
N ILE A 258 -1.14 22.46 -10.25
CA ILE A 258 -2.15 23.04 -11.16
C ILE A 258 -3.53 22.41 -10.95
N VAL A 259 -3.59 21.09 -10.84
CA VAL A 259 -4.86 20.34 -10.88
C VAL A 259 -5.46 20.16 -9.49
N ILE A 260 -4.62 19.89 -8.48
CA ILE A 260 -5.11 19.62 -7.12
C ILE A 260 -5.36 20.95 -6.41
N SER A 261 -6.62 21.18 -6.07
CA SER A 261 -7.04 22.30 -5.23
C SER A 261 -7.41 21.80 -3.84
N ASP A 262 -7.04 22.56 -2.80
CA ASP A 262 -7.46 22.24 -1.43
C ASP A 262 -8.99 22.33 -1.32
N VAL A 263 -9.58 21.32 -0.68
CA VAL A 263 -11.02 21.30 -0.39
C VAL A 263 -11.27 22.35 0.70
N LYS A 264 -12.10 23.35 0.39
CA LYS A 264 -12.50 24.34 1.40
C LYS A 264 -13.35 23.64 2.47
N PRO A 265 -13.14 23.91 3.76
CA PRO A 265 -13.98 23.34 4.80
C PRO A 265 -15.44 23.73 4.55
N ALA A 266 -16.37 22.78 4.73
CA ALA A 266 -17.80 23.04 4.65
C ALA A 266 -18.17 24.15 5.63
N ILE A 267 -18.70 25.26 5.09
CA ILE A 267 -19.27 26.36 5.85
C ILE A 267 -20.73 25.95 6.09
N ASP A 268 -21.20 25.98 7.35
CA ASP A 268 -22.61 25.80 7.66
C ASP A 268 -23.48 26.81 6.88
N GLU A 269 -24.73 26.46 6.57
CA GLU A 269 -25.72 27.32 5.89
C GLU A 269 -26.01 28.65 6.62
N ASN A 270 -25.49 28.86 7.82
CA ASN A 270 -25.55 30.11 8.58
C ASN A 270 -24.25 30.94 8.56
N GLY A 271 -23.29 30.63 7.70
CA GLY A 271 -22.22 31.56 7.30
C GLY A 271 -21.16 31.95 8.33
N ASP A 272 -21.16 31.40 9.56
CA ASP A 272 -20.25 31.90 10.60
C ASP A 272 -19.29 30.89 11.25
N LYS A 273 -19.40 29.58 11.02
CA LYS A 273 -18.44 28.60 11.61
C LYS A 273 -18.19 27.38 10.71
N PRO A 274 -16.94 26.90 10.59
CA PRO A 274 -16.67 25.58 10.03
C PRO A 274 -17.19 24.49 10.98
N VAL A 275 -17.85 23.49 10.41
CA VAL A 275 -18.58 22.40 11.12
C VAL A 275 -17.68 21.51 11.99
N VAL A 276 -16.36 21.58 11.80
CA VAL A 276 -15.39 20.84 12.64
C VAL A 276 -14.89 21.76 13.76
N VAL A 277 -15.68 21.93 14.82
CA VAL A 277 -15.22 22.62 16.02
C VAL A 277 -14.33 21.68 16.83
N THR A 278 -13.06 22.04 17.02
CA THR A 278 -12.48 22.00 18.37
C THR A 278 -11.83 23.34 18.65
N LYS A 279 -12.22 23.93 19.79
CA LYS A 279 -11.82 25.24 20.31
C LYS A 279 -10.31 25.50 20.18
N GLN A 280 -9.93 26.67 19.67
CA GLN A 280 -8.99 27.57 20.37
C GLN A 280 -9.03 29.00 19.80
N THR A 281 -9.74 29.86 20.51
CA THR A 281 -9.47 31.29 20.57
C THR A 281 -8.12 31.51 21.25
N GLY A 282 -7.12 32.03 20.54
CA GLY A 282 -5.87 32.49 21.15
C GLY A 282 -4.70 32.57 20.18
N LYS A 283 -4.34 33.79 19.75
CA LYS A 283 -3.10 34.21 19.07
C LYS A 283 -2.21 33.08 18.52
N SER A 284 -2.35 32.82 17.21
CA SER A 284 -1.49 31.91 16.44
C SER A 284 -0.02 32.37 16.48
N SER A 285 0.78 31.70 17.32
CA SER A 285 2.23 31.66 17.20
C SER A 285 2.59 30.33 16.54
N SER A 286 3.52 30.35 15.57
CA SER A 286 3.99 29.16 14.84
C SER A 286 4.44 28.01 15.74
N LEU A 287 4.84 28.31 16.99
CA LEU A 287 5.23 27.32 18.00
C LEU A 287 4.04 26.57 18.60
N CYS A 288 2.86 27.20 18.74
CA CYS A 288 1.66 26.53 19.24
C CYS A 288 1.17 25.48 18.23
N ASN A 289 1.24 25.79 16.94
CA ASN A 289 0.87 24.87 15.86
C ASN A 289 1.78 23.62 15.81
N ILE A 290 3.05 23.74 16.20
CA ILE A 290 3.99 22.60 16.30
C ILE A 290 3.65 21.74 17.53
N VAL A 291 3.36 22.35 18.68
CA VAL A 291 2.95 21.59 19.88
C VAL A 291 1.63 20.85 19.64
N GLU A 292 0.70 21.46 18.89
CA GLU A 292 -0.56 20.83 18.51
C GLU A 292 -0.40 19.72 17.45
N PHE A 293 0.63 19.80 16.60
CA PHE A 293 0.99 18.73 15.65
C PHE A 293 1.42 17.45 16.34
N PHE A 294 2.04 17.54 17.53
CA PHE A 294 2.49 16.38 18.33
C PHE A 294 1.44 15.82 19.29
N ASP A 295 0.18 16.25 19.20
CA ASP A 295 -0.87 15.84 20.14
C ASP A 295 -1.46 14.45 19.81
N LEU A 296 -1.12 13.45 20.64
CA LEU A 296 -1.45 12.03 20.45
C LEU A 296 -2.82 11.60 21.00
N ILE A 297 -3.69 12.54 21.42
CA ILE A 297 -4.98 12.22 22.05
C ILE A 297 -5.85 11.32 21.16
N HIS A 298 -5.91 11.57 19.85
CA HIS A 298 -6.71 10.77 18.91
C HIS A 298 -6.13 9.38 18.69
N VAL A 299 -4.81 9.25 18.66
CA VAL A 299 -4.12 7.96 18.53
C VAL A 299 -4.41 7.11 19.76
N LYS A 300 -4.32 7.70 20.96
CA LYS A 300 -4.66 7.03 22.22
C LYS A 300 -6.12 6.56 22.23
N LYS A 301 -7.04 7.41 21.77
CA LYS A 301 -8.46 7.06 21.67
C LYS A 301 -8.70 5.93 20.65
N ALA A 302 -8.06 5.97 19.48
CA ALA A 302 -8.18 4.94 18.45
C ALA A 302 -7.65 3.58 18.92
N ILE A 303 -6.50 3.56 19.60
CA ILE A 303 -5.95 2.35 20.24
C ILE A 303 -6.92 1.83 21.30
N TRP A 304 -7.46 2.71 22.15
CA TRP A 304 -8.41 2.31 23.17
C TRP A 304 -9.69 1.70 22.60
N VAL A 305 -10.27 2.30 21.56
CA VAL A 305 -11.47 1.76 20.88
C VAL A 305 -11.17 0.43 20.18
N THR A 306 -9.98 0.29 19.57
CA THR A 306 -9.57 -0.93 18.88
C THR A 306 -9.43 -2.13 19.81
N PHE A 307 -8.88 -1.92 21.02
CA PHE A 307 -8.69 -2.98 22.01
C PHE A 307 -9.76 -3.02 23.11
N LYS A 308 -10.87 -2.30 22.93
CA LYS A 308 -12.00 -2.35 23.87
C LYS A 308 -12.57 -3.77 23.93
N GLN A 309 -12.93 -4.20 25.12
CA GLN A 309 -13.65 -5.44 25.32
C GLN A 309 -15.07 -5.26 24.75
N GLY A 310 -15.42 -6.08 23.77
CA GLY A 310 -16.73 -6.08 23.12
C GLY A 310 -17.34 -7.48 23.15
N ASP A 311 -18.60 -7.57 22.72
CA ASP A 311 -19.30 -8.84 22.58
C ASP A 311 -18.59 -9.74 21.54
N ASP A 312 -18.77 -11.05 21.69
CA ASP A 312 -18.31 -12.07 20.73
C ASP A 312 -16.78 -12.24 20.55
N ASN A 313 -15.99 -12.21 21.64
CA ASN A 313 -14.51 -12.35 21.57
C ASN A 313 -13.83 -11.37 20.59
N ARG A 314 -14.47 -10.22 20.30
CA ARG A 314 -14.01 -9.22 19.33
C ARG A 314 -12.56 -8.82 19.56
N ARG A 315 -12.16 -8.60 20.82
CA ARG A 315 -10.79 -8.21 21.19
C ARG A 315 -9.77 -9.26 20.74
N THR A 316 -10.04 -10.54 20.95
CA THR A 316 -9.17 -11.65 20.54
C THR A 316 -9.05 -11.69 19.02
N ASN A 317 -10.17 -11.57 18.30
CA ASN A 317 -10.18 -11.56 16.83
C ASN A 317 -9.39 -10.38 16.24
N ILE A 318 -9.49 -9.18 16.85
CA ILE A 318 -8.71 -8.02 16.42
C ILE A 318 -7.20 -8.23 16.67
N ILE A 319 -6.82 -8.79 17.83
CA ILE A 319 -5.41 -9.10 18.14
C ILE A 319 -4.87 -10.13 17.13
N LEU A 320 -5.63 -11.17 16.82
CA LEU A 320 -5.23 -12.18 15.84
C LEU A 320 -5.08 -11.59 14.43
N LEU A 321 -5.99 -10.71 14.02
CA LEU A 321 -5.86 -9.99 12.74
C LEU A 321 -4.62 -9.08 12.72
N MET A 322 -4.26 -8.42 13.83
CA MET A 322 -3.01 -7.66 13.91
C MET A 322 -1.79 -8.55 13.76
N VAL A 323 -1.79 -9.74 14.37
CA VAL A 323 -0.72 -10.73 14.18
C VAL A 323 -0.66 -11.19 12.72
N ILE A 324 -1.81 -11.41 12.08
CA ILE A 324 -1.88 -11.74 10.64
C ILE A 324 -1.27 -10.63 9.77
N VAL A 325 -1.50 -9.35 10.09
CA VAL A 325 -0.87 -8.22 9.36
C VAL A 325 0.65 -8.37 9.37
N VAL A 326 1.23 -8.65 10.55
CA VAL A 326 2.68 -8.84 10.72
C VAL A 326 3.17 -10.04 9.90
N ILE A 327 2.43 -11.15 9.96
CA ILE A 327 2.76 -12.39 9.25
C ILE A 327 2.70 -12.23 7.72
N LEU A 328 1.72 -11.48 7.20
CA LEU A 328 1.55 -11.28 5.76
C LEU A 328 2.52 -10.23 5.21
N LEU A 329 2.58 -9.04 5.82
CA LEU A 329 3.36 -7.92 5.29
C LEU A 329 4.86 -8.04 5.59
N GLY A 330 5.23 -8.68 6.69
CA GLY A 330 6.62 -8.79 7.12
C GLY A 330 7.47 -9.51 6.07
N PRO A 331 7.23 -10.80 5.80
CA PRO A 331 7.92 -11.56 4.77
C PRO A 331 7.83 -10.93 3.38
N LEU A 332 6.65 -10.46 2.97
CA LEU A 332 6.47 -9.81 1.66
C LEU A 332 7.43 -8.63 1.47
N SER A 333 7.54 -7.76 2.47
CA SER A 333 8.40 -6.57 2.39
C SER A 333 9.89 -6.89 2.50
N GLY A 334 10.28 -7.87 3.31
CA GLY A 334 11.67 -8.29 3.49
C GLY A 334 12.23 -9.11 2.33
N GLU A 335 11.42 -9.97 1.70
CA GLU A 335 11.83 -10.76 0.54
C GLU A 335 12.04 -9.87 -0.69
N GLN A 336 11.13 -8.91 -0.93
CA GLN A 336 11.21 -8.02 -2.10
C GLN A 336 12.47 -7.14 -2.11
N SER A 337 12.99 -6.73 -0.94
CA SER A 337 14.19 -5.88 -0.88
C SER A 337 15.47 -6.64 -1.23
N LEU A 338 15.50 -7.97 -1.08
CA LEU A 338 16.69 -8.81 -1.28
C LEU A 338 16.62 -9.69 -2.53
N MET A 339 15.44 -9.83 -3.12
CA MET A 339 15.19 -10.73 -4.25
C MET A 339 16.19 -10.52 -5.39
N TYR A 340 16.49 -9.26 -5.74
CA TYR A 340 17.47 -8.93 -6.78
C TYR A 340 18.89 -9.41 -6.46
N LEU A 341 19.36 -9.18 -5.22
CA LEU A 341 20.70 -9.58 -4.80
C LEU A 341 20.84 -11.11 -4.85
N LEU A 342 19.79 -11.83 -4.42
CA LEU A 342 19.79 -13.28 -4.46
C LEU A 342 19.83 -13.83 -5.90
N THR A 343 18.99 -13.30 -6.80
CA THR A 343 18.94 -13.84 -8.17
C THR A 343 20.25 -13.62 -8.92
N ARG A 344 21.00 -12.57 -8.58
CA ARG A 344 22.37 -12.37 -9.07
C ARG A 344 23.32 -13.48 -8.59
N VAL A 345 23.45 -13.71 -7.28
CA VAL A 345 24.41 -14.72 -6.76
C VAL A 345 24.04 -16.14 -7.17
N LYS A 346 22.74 -16.45 -7.22
CA LYS A 346 22.25 -17.82 -7.42
C LYS A 346 22.20 -18.22 -8.89
N PHE A 347 21.76 -17.31 -9.76
CA PHE A 347 21.49 -17.61 -11.17
C PHE A 347 22.30 -16.75 -12.13
N ASN A 348 23.13 -15.83 -11.64
CA ASN A 348 23.85 -14.88 -12.47
C ASN A 348 22.85 -14.15 -13.38
N TRP A 349 21.80 -13.56 -12.81
CA TRP A 349 20.82 -12.80 -13.59
C TRP A 349 21.29 -11.38 -13.84
N ASN A 350 21.06 -10.89 -15.07
CA ASN A 350 21.27 -9.47 -15.38
C ASN A 350 20.09 -8.62 -14.92
N GLU A 351 20.22 -7.30 -15.01
CA GLU A 351 19.16 -6.37 -14.59
C GLU A 351 17.87 -6.57 -15.40
N VAL A 352 18.00 -6.92 -16.69
CA VAL A 352 16.87 -7.19 -17.58
C VAL A 352 16.15 -8.51 -17.21
N ASP A 353 16.90 -9.56 -16.86
CA ASP A 353 16.32 -10.86 -16.52
C ASP A 353 15.50 -10.76 -15.24
N TYR A 354 16.05 -10.06 -14.24
CA TYR A 354 15.34 -9.76 -13.00
C TYR A 354 14.11 -8.87 -13.23
N SER A 355 14.24 -7.84 -14.07
CA SER A 355 13.13 -6.95 -14.44
C SER A 355 11.96 -7.73 -15.05
N LEU A 356 12.23 -8.64 -16.00
CA LEU A 356 11.21 -9.50 -16.61
C LEU A 356 10.57 -10.45 -15.58
N PHE A 357 11.37 -11.05 -14.70
CA PHE A 357 10.86 -11.89 -13.62
C PHE A 357 9.97 -11.09 -12.65
N SER A 358 10.38 -9.90 -12.23
CA SER A 358 9.61 -9.06 -11.32
C SER A 358 8.27 -8.64 -11.93
N THR A 359 8.25 -8.30 -13.23
CA THR A 359 7.00 -8.02 -13.96
C THR A 359 6.09 -9.24 -13.98
N TYR A 360 6.64 -10.42 -14.28
CA TYR A 360 5.89 -11.67 -14.25
C TYR A 360 5.30 -11.95 -12.85
N TYR A 361 6.08 -11.73 -11.79
CA TYR A 361 5.63 -11.88 -10.41
C TYR A 361 4.42 -10.99 -10.09
N PHE A 362 4.48 -9.69 -10.41
CA PHE A 362 3.37 -8.77 -10.12
C PHE A 362 2.12 -9.09 -10.96
N ILE A 363 2.28 -9.49 -12.22
CA ILE A 363 1.15 -9.90 -13.07
C ILE A 363 0.48 -11.15 -12.50
N CYS A 364 1.26 -12.16 -12.09
CA CYS A 364 0.71 -13.36 -11.45
C CYS A 364 -0.10 -13.01 -10.19
N ASN A 365 0.43 -12.12 -9.35
CA ASN A 365 -0.27 -11.69 -8.13
C ASN A 365 -1.60 -10.98 -8.46
N LEU A 366 -1.62 -10.10 -9.47
CA LEU A 366 -2.86 -9.43 -9.92
C LEU A 366 -3.90 -10.43 -10.46
N ILE A 367 -3.46 -11.41 -11.26
CA ILE A 367 -4.33 -12.48 -11.76
C ILE A 367 -4.89 -13.30 -10.60
N GLY A 368 -4.08 -13.62 -9.59
CA GLY A 368 -4.49 -14.37 -8.40
C GLY A 368 -5.56 -13.66 -7.57
N ILE A 369 -5.41 -12.36 -7.37
CA ILE A 369 -6.42 -11.52 -6.70
C ILE A 369 -7.72 -11.51 -7.50
N GLY A 370 -7.65 -11.28 -8.80
CA GLY A 370 -8.82 -11.27 -9.69
C GLY A 370 -9.55 -12.62 -9.71
N PHE A 371 -8.80 -13.71 -9.84
CA PHE A 371 -9.35 -15.06 -9.81
C PHE A 371 -10.07 -15.35 -8.50
N THR A 372 -9.49 -14.97 -7.37
CA THR A 372 -10.08 -15.25 -6.05
C THR A 372 -11.37 -14.47 -5.81
N LEU A 373 -11.41 -13.20 -6.19
CA LEU A 373 -12.63 -12.39 -6.08
C LEU A 373 -13.73 -12.89 -7.02
N CYS A 374 -13.41 -13.17 -8.28
CA CYS A 374 -14.41 -13.59 -9.27
C CYS A 374 -14.91 -15.02 -9.06
N VAL A 375 -14.04 -15.94 -8.66
CA VAL A 375 -14.35 -17.38 -8.58
C VAL A 375 -14.61 -17.80 -7.15
N LEU A 376 -13.64 -17.67 -6.23
CA LEU A 376 -13.79 -18.19 -4.87
C LEU A 376 -14.88 -17.44 -4.08
N VAL A 377 -14.90 -16.11 -4.17
CA VAL A 377 -15.89 -15.30 -3.44
C VAL A 377 -17.25 -15.31 -4.17
N ASN A 378 -17.30 -14.84 -5.43
CA ASN A 378 -18.58 -14.64 -6.10
C ASN A 378 -19.23 -15.92 -6.64
N ARG A 379 -18.46 -16.92 -7.10
CA ARG A 379 -19.01 -18.16 -7.68
C ARG A 379 -19.21 -19.26 -6.64
N PHE A 380 -18.26 -19.42 -5.72
CA PHE A 380 -18.27 -20.49 -4.70
C PHE A 380 -18.70 -20.04 -3.31
N GLY A 381 -18.79 -18.73 -3.03
CA GLY A 381 -19.21 -18.24 -1.71
C GLY A 381 -18.27 -18.65 -0.57
N VAL A 382 -16.98 -18.86 -0.85
CA VAL A 382 -16.01 -19.33 0.16
C VAL A 382 -15.81 -18.26 1.23
N ASP A 383 -15.82 -18.66 2.49
CA ASP A 383 -15.55 -17.77 3.62
C ASP A 383 -14.16 -17.12 3.52
N ASP A 384 -14.07 -15.82 3.82
CA ASP A 384 -12.82 -15.05 3.77
C ASP A 384 -11.70 -15.69 4.60
N ARG A 385 -12.05 -16.37 5.71
CA ARG A 385 -11.07 -17.00 6.62
C ARG A 385 -10.36 -18.18 5.96
N LEU A 386 -11.08 -18.96 5.15
CA LEU A 386 -10.49 -20.06 4.39
C LEU A 386 -9.60 -19.54 3.26
N ILE A 387 -10.01 -18.46 2.59
CA ILE A 387 -9.19 -17.78 1.57
C ILE A 387 -7.88 -17.29 2.19
N GLY A 388 -7.94 -16.69 3.37
CA GLY A 388 -6.76 -16.30 4.14
C GLY A 388 -5.82 -17.48 4.44
N ALA A 389 -6.35 -18.62 4.88
CA ALA A 389 -5.57 -19.83 5.14
C ALA A 389 -4.88 -20.37 3.87
N ILE A 390 -5.60 -20.39 2.74
CA ILE A 390 -5.05 -20.81 1.43
C ILE A 390 -3.90 -19.88 1.01
N GLY A 391 -4.05 -18.57 1.18
CA GLY A 391 -3.00 -17.61 0.83
C GLY A 391 -1.74 -17.74 1.71
N CYS A 392 -1.88 -17.99 3.02
CA CYS A 392 -0.74 -18.27 3.90
C CYS A 392 -0.04 -19.59 3.54
N LEU A 393 -0.80 -20.63 3.21
CA LEU A 393 -0.26 -21.92 2.78
C LEU A 393 0.50 -21.79 1.45
N SER A 394 -0.09 -21.09 0.49
CA SER A 394 0.51 -20.75 -0.81
C SER A 394 1.85 -20.04 -0.63
N LYS A 395 1.92 -19.05 0.27
CA LYS A 395 3.19 -18.35 0.59
C LYS A 395 4.22 -19.27 1.22
N GLY A 396 3.81 -20.12 2.17
CA GLY A 396 4.69 -21.11 2.81
C GLY A 396 5.30 -22.07 1.78
N LEU A 397 4.48 -22.60 0.87
CA LEU A 397 4.94 -23.47 -0.22
C LEU A 397 5.86 -22.73 -1.20
N ALA A 398 5.52 -21.50 -1.58
CA ALA A 398 6.34 -20.68 -2.47
C ALA A 398 7.70 -20.37 -1.86
N ALA A 399 7.76 -20.10 -0.54
CA ALA A 399 9.01 -19.89 0.18
C ALA A 399 9.95 -21.11 0.10
N PHE A 400 9.43 -22.34 0.21
CA PHE A 400 10.22 -23.55 -0.01
C PHE A 400 10.74 -23.65 -1.45
N VAL A 401 9.91 -23.33 -2.44
CA VAL A 401 10.32 -23.32 -3.85
C VAL A 401 11.45 -22.31 -4.08
N TYR A 402 11.31 -21.07 -3.60
CA TYR A 402 12.33 -20.03 -3.76
C TYR A 402 13.65 -20.37 -3.05
N ALA A 403 13.58 -20.89 -1.82
CA ALA A 403 14.74 -21.27 -1.04
C ALA A 403 15.59 -22.33 -1.76
N PHE A 404 14.96 -23.40 -2.24
CA PHE A 404 15.64 -24.57 -2.80
C PHE A 404 15.76 -24.58 -4.33
N ALA A 405 15.24 -23.59 -5.05
CA ALA A 405 15.28 -23.55 -6.52
C ALA A 405 16.71 -23.73 -7.08
N PRO A 406 17.04 -24.84 -7.80
CA PRO A 406 18.39 -25.08 -8.30
C PRO A 406 18.67 -24.32 -9.61
N THR A 407 17.62 -24.00 -10.38
CA THR A 407 17.71 -23.31 -11.68
C THR A 407 16.74 -22.14 -11.73
N GLY A 408 17.02 -21.17 -12.60
CA GLY A 408 16.14 -20.03 -12.83
C GLY A 408 14.71 -20.46 -13.21
N PHE A 409 14.55 -21.54 -13.97
CA PHE A 409 13.23 -22.09 -14.32
C PHE A 409 12.39 -22.48 -13.11
N VAL A 410 12.99 -23.15 -12.12
CA VAL A 410 12.28 -23.48 -10.87
C VAL A 410 11.93 -22.22 -10.09
N PHE A 411 12.76 -21.18 -10.16
CA PHE A 411 12.45 -19.88 -9.58
C PHE A 411 11.25 -19.20 -10.25
N TYR A 412 11.08 -19.33 -11.57
CA TYR A 412 9.88 -18.86 -12.31
C TYR A 412 8.59 -19.62 -11.95
N VAL A 413 8.66 -20.81 -11.35
CA VAL A 413 7.47 -21.51 -10.82
C VAL A 413 6.98 -20.88 -9.51
N GLY A 414 7.87 -20.22 -8.76
CA GLY A 414 7.56 -19.60 -7.48
C GLY A 414 6.35 -18.66 -7.51
N PRO A 415 6.23 -17.70 -8.44
CA PRO A 415 5.08 -16.80 -8.52
C PRO A 415 3.74 -17.51 -8.78
N ILE A 416 3.75 -18.65 -9.46
CA ILE A 416 2.55 -19.47 -9.68
C ILE A 416 2.10 -20.11 -8.37
N VAL A 417 3.06 -20.61 -7.58
CA VAL A 417 2.77 -21.18 -6.25
C VAL A 417 2.34 -20.09 -5.27
N ASP A 418 2.87 -18.86 -5.41
CA ASP A 418 2.59 -17.68 -4.58
C ASP A 418 1.33 -16.90 -5.02
N ILE A 419 0.57 -17.42 -5.99
CA ILE A 419 -0.53 -16.69 -6.65
C ILE A 419 -1.63 -16.27 -5.67
N PHE A 420 -1.86 -17.03 -4.60
CA PHE A 420 -2.90 -16.75 -3.62
C PHE A 420 -2.42 -15.86 -2.46
N HIS A 421 -1.13 -15.54 -2.35
CA HIS A 421 -0.67 -14.75 -1.21
C HIS A 421 -1.29 -13.35 -1.15
N GLY A 422 -1.43 -12.66 -2.30
CA GLY A 422 -2.11 -11.37 -2.37
C GLY A 422 -3.57 -11.41 -1.91
N THR A 423 -4.21 -12.59 -2.00
CA THR A 423 -5.62 -12.78 -1.64
C THR A 423 -5.82 -12.85 -0.13
N ALA A 424 -4.82 -13.32 0.62
CA ALA A 424 -4.87 -13.31 2.09
C ALA A 424 -4.95 -11.90 2.65
N PHE A 425 -4.29 -10.93 1.99
CA PHE A 425 -4.36 -9.52 2.37
C PHE A 425 -5.78 -8.95 2.18
N VAL A 426 -6.42 -9.26 1.05
CA VAL A 426 -7.80 -8.84 0.76
C VAL A 426 -8.79 -9.49 1.73
N ALA A 427 -8.64 -10.79 1.98
CA ALA A 427 -9.45 -11.55 2.93
C ALA A 427 -9.35 -10.97 4.35
N MET A 428 -8.14 -10.68 4.82
CA MET A 428 -7.91 -10.05 6.13
C MET A 428 -8.68 -8.71 6.25
N ARG A 429 -8.62 -7.85 5.23
CA ARG A 429 -9.36 -6.57 5.24
C ARG A 429 -10.87 -6.76 5.19
N SER A 430 -11.36 -7.73 4.43
CA SER A 430 -12.78 -8.12 4.41
C SER A 430 -13.25 -8.55 5.81
N ILE A 431 -12.52 -9.45 6.48
CA ILE A 431 -12.84 -9.92 7.84
C ILE A 431 -12.86 -8.75 8.82
N LEU A 432 -11.86 -7.86 8.75
CA LEU A 432 -11.79 -6.69 9.62
C LEU A 432 -13.02 -5.78 9.47
N SER A 433 -13.45 -5.51 8.24
CA SER A 433 -14.63 -4.68 7.99
C SER A 433 -15.95 -5.30 8.46
N LYS A 434 -16.04 -6.65 8.49
CA LYS A 434 -17.23 -7.37 8.96
C LYS A 434 -17.28 -7.51 10.49
N LEU A 435 -16.11 -7.48 11.14
CA LEU A 435 -15.98 -7.62 12.60
C LEU A 435 -16.26 -6.31 13.36
N VAL A 436 -16.01 -5.17 12.72
CA VAL A 436 -16.07 -3.86 13.37
C VAL A 436 -17.30 -3.09 12.89
N PRO A 437 -18.12 -2.53 13.81
CA PRO A 437 -19.28 -1.74 13.42
C PRO A 437 -18.86 -0.45 12.68
N ALA A 438 -19.73 0.03 11.78
CA ALA A 438 -19.41 1.13 10.86
C ALA A 438 -18.98 2.43 11.57
N ASN A 439 -19.47 2.68 12.80
CA ASN A 439 -19.12 3.84 13.61
C ASN A 439 -17.69 3.81 14.18
N GLU A 440 -17.10 2.62 14.34
CA GLU A 440 -15.76 2.42 14.90
C GLU A 440 -14.73 1.99 13.84
N LEU A 441 -15.18 1.58 12.66
CA LEU A 441 -14.36 1.04 11.57
C LEU A 441 -13.20 1.96 11.19
N GLY A 442 -13.43 3.26 11.07
CA GLY A 442 -12.38 4.23 10.71
C GLY A 442 -11.25 4.30 11.74
N GLN A 443 -11.57 4.20 13.04
CA GLN A 443 -10.57 4.23 14.11
C GLN A 443 -9.75 2.95 14.15
N VAL A 444 -10.40 1.80 13.92
CA VAL A 444 -9.70 0.51 13.86
C VAL A 444 -8.80 0.44 12.63
N LEU A 445 -9.29 0.84 11.46
CA LEU A 445 -8.50 0.90 10.23
C LEU A 445 -7.27 1.80 10.38
N ALA A 446 -7.38 2.92 11.10
CA ALA A 446 -6.23 3.78 11.39
C ALA A 446 -5.14 3.03 12.18
N VAL A 447 -5.50 2.27 13.23
CA VAL A 447 -4.53 1.47 13.99
C VAL A 447 -3.93 0.35 13.15
N PHE A 448 -4.71 -0.28 12.26
CA PHE A 448 -4.19 -1.27 11.31
C PHE A 448 -3.17 -0.65 10.35
N SER A 449 -3.47 0.48 9.73
CA SER A 449 -2.53 1.19 8.84
C SER A 449 -1.24 1.60 9.55
N LEU A 450 -1.31 1.97 10.84
CA LEU A 450 -0.12 2.20 11.66
C LEU A 450 0.71 0.92 11.80
N ALA A 451 0.08 -0.21 12.11
CA ALA A 451 0.77 -1.50 12.18
C ALA A 451 1.39 -1.88 10.82
N GLU A 452 0.66 -1.69 9.71
CA GLU A 452 1.16 -1.94 8.35
C GLU A 452 2.39 -1.09 8.01
N THR A 453 2.51 0.11 8.57
CA THR A 453 3.67 0.99 8.36
C THR A 453 4.88 0.59 9.23
N VAL A 454 4.63 0.11 10.46
CA VAL A 454 5.68 -0.35 11.39
C VAL A 454 6.31 -1.68 10.93
N VAL A 455 5.52 -2.59 10.36
CA VAL A 455 5.98 -3.95 10.01
C VAL A 455 7.19 -3.93 9.06
N PRO A 456 7.18 -3.23 7.90
CA PRO A 456 8.34 -3.13 7.03
C PRO A 456 9.58 -2.51 7.71
N ALA A 457 9.39 -1.62 8.69
CA ALA A 457 10.48 -1.00 9.44
C ALA A 457 11.29 -2.00 10.25
N ILE A 458 10.64 -3.07 10.72
CA ILE A 458 11.28 -4.14 11.48
C ILE A 458 11.78 -5.24 10.54
N PHE A 459 10.95 -5.64 9.57
CA PHE A 459 11.23 -6.80 8.74
C PHE A 459 12.30 -6.56 7.67
N ARG A 460 12.36 -5.39 7.03
CA ARG A 460 13.40 -5.13 6.01
C ARG A 460 14.82 -5.21 6.59
N PRO A 461 15.17 -4.51 7.70
CA PRO A 461 16.49 -4.66 8.32
C PRO A 461 16.75 -6.08 8.81
N LEU A 462 15.74 -6.73 9.42
CA LEU A 462 15.88 -8.10 9.91
C LEU A 462 16.26 -9.08 8.78
N TYR A 463 15.60 -8.98 7.63
CA TYR A 463 15.92 -9.79 6.46
C TYR A 463 17.31 -9.47 5.91
N SER A 464 17.71 -8.19 5.86
CA SER A 464 19.07 -7.80 5.47
C SER A 464 20.14 -8.41 6.37
N VAL A 465 19.94 -8.44 7.70
CA VAL A 465 20.87 -9.08 8.65
C VAL A 465 20.94 -10.59 8.44
N ILE A 466 19.78 -11.25 8.25
CA ILE A 466 19.73 -12.69 7.98
C ILE A 466 20.52 -12.98 6.70
N TYR A 467 20.24 -12.26 5.61
CA TYR A 467 20.95 -12.41 4.34
C TYR A 467 22.44 -12.20 4.47
N GLN A 468 22.88 -11.12 5.13
CA GLN A 468 24.30 -10.83 5.34
C GLN A 468 25.03 -11.99 6.04
N LYS A 469 24.39 -12.63 7.04
CA LYS A 469 24.99 -13.75 7.78
C LYS A 469 24.90 -15.08 7.04
N THR A 470 23.86 -15.31 6.25
CA THR A 470 23.62 -16.61 5.59
C THR A 470 24.14 -16.69 4.17
N LEU A 471 24.56 -15.56 3.56
CA LEU A 471 24.99 -15.49 2.16
C LEU A 471 26.09 -16.50 1.81
N ASN A 472 27.04 -16.75 2.72
CA ASN A 472 28.19 -17.62 2.45
C ASN A 472 27.83 -19.11 2.36
N TRP A 473 26.82 -19.57 3.11
CA TRP A 473 26.45 -21.00 3.15
C TRP A 473 25.11 -21.29 2.49
N PHE A 474 24.08 -20.49 2.79
CA PHE A 474 22.74 -20.67 2.23
C PHE A 474 22.05 -19.31 1.96
N PRO A 475 22.25 -18.74 0.74
CA PRO A 475 21.63 -17.47 0.35
C PRO A 475 20.09 -17.48 0.44
N GLY A 476 19.45 -18.63 0.26
CA GLY A 476 17.98 -18.80 0.31
C GLY A 476 17.38 -18.87 1.73
N ALA A 477 18.18 -18.72 2.79
CA ALA A 477 17.71 -18.89 4.18
C ALA A 477 16.59 -17.92 4.56
N PHE A 478 16.62 -16.69 4.06
CA PHE A 478 15.62 -15.68 4.38
C PHE A 478 14.22 -16.04 3.86
N TYR A 479 14.11 -16.81 2.76
CA TYR A 479 12.83 -17.34 2.31
C TYR A 479 12.30 -18.40 3.27
N ILE A 480 13.14 -19.30 3.80
CA ILE A 480 12.71 -20.27 4.82
C ILE A 480 12.20 -19.52 6.06
N PHE A 481 12.91 -18.49 6.49
CA PHE A 481 12.45 -17.63 7.59
C PHE A 481 11.06 -17.04 7.29
N GLY A 482 10.83 -16.48 6.11
CA GLY A 482 9.52 -15.98 5.68
C GLY A 482 8.42 -17.04 5.64
N GLY A 483 8.74 -18.24 5.14
CA GLY A 483 7.82 -19.38 5.12
C GLY A 483 7.44 -19.83 6.53
N THR A 484 8.42 -19.92 7.44
CA THR A 484 8.16 -20.33 8.84
C THR A 484 7.28 -19.34 9.60
N ILE A 485 7.43 -18.04 9.34
CA ILE A 485 6.57 -16.99 9.93
C ILE A 485 5.14 -17.08 9.38
N ASN A 486 4.95 -17.53 8.13
CA ASN A 486 3.62 -17.70 7.53
C ASN A 486 2.84 -18.91 8.05
N LEU A 487 3.50 -19.97 8.54
CA LEU A 487 2.84 -21.19 9.02
C LEU A 487 1.86 -20.95 10.18
N PRO A 488 2.21 -20.19 11.25
CA PRO A 488 1.24 -19.79 12.28
C PRO A 488 0.02 -19.07 11.72
N GLY A 489 0.17 -18.31 10.62
CA GLY A 489 -0.94 -17.62 9.97
C GLY A 489 -2.03 -18.58 9.47
N VAL A 490 -1.64 -19.76 8.96
CA VAL A 490 -2.59 -20.81 8.55
C VAL A 490 -3.42 -21.29 9.76
N LEU A 491 -2.74 -21.56 10.89
CA LEU A 491 -3.40 -22.01 12.12
C LEU A 491 -4.37 -20.96 12.67
N ILE A 492 -3.98 -19.69 12.65
CA ILE A 492 -4.83 -18.59 13.13
C ILE A 492 -6.08 -18.47 12.26
N PHE A 493 -5.95 -18.48 10.94
CA PHE A 493 -7.11 -18.39 10.04
C PHE A 493 -8.06 -19.59 10.19
N LEU A 494 -7.52 -20.80 10.33
CA LEU A 494 -8.31 -22.01 10.57
C LEU A 494 -9.01 -21.96 11.94
N TRP A 495 -8.31 -21.52 12.98
CA TRP A 495 -8.91 -21.36 14.31
C TRP A 495 -10.06 -20.36 14.30
N MET A 496 -9.86 -19.19 13.65
CA MET A 496 -10.92 -18.20 13.47
C MET A 496 -12.09 -18.76 12.66
N TYR A 497 -11.84 -19.62 11.67
CA TYR A 497 -12.89 -20.28 10.90
C TYR A 497 -13.74 -21.21 11.78
N PHE A 498 -13.11 -22.12 12.51
CA PHE A 498 -13.80 -23.05 13.40
C PHE A 498 -14.56 -22.34 14.53
N GLU A 499 -14.01 -21.26 15.10
CA GLU A 499 -14.71 -20.48 16.14
C GLU A 499 -16.04 -19.90 15.61
N LYS A 500 -16.07 -19.40 14.37
CA LYS A 500 -17.34 -18.90 13.78
C LYS A 500 -18.30 -20.02 13.43
N SER A 501 -17.81 -21.10 12.84
CA SER A 501 -18.67 -22.25 12.48
C SER A 501 -19.37 -22.80 13.73
N LYS A 502 -18.64 -23.00 14.84
CA LYS A 502 -19.20 -23.43 16.12
C LYS A 502 -20.23 -22.45 16.69
N LYS A 503 -20.02 -21.14 16.53
CA LYS A 503 -20.97 -20.11 16.98
C LYS A 503 -22.23 -20.06 16.13
N GLN A 504 -22.12 -20.26 14.81
CA GLN A 504 -23.27 -20.35 13.92
C GLN A 504 -24.13 -21.56 14.29
N GLU A 505 -23.52 -22.74 14.46
CA GLU A 505 -24.23 -23.95 14.90
C GLU A 505 -24.96 -23.74 16.24
N PHE A 506 -24.29 -23.16 17.24
CA PHE A 506 -24.91 -22.89 18.54
C PHE A 506 -26.07 -21.89 18.47
N THR A 507 -25.97 -20.89 17.57
CA THR A 507 -27.02 -19.89 17.38
C THR A 507 -28.24 -20.50 16.67
N GLU A 508 -27.99 -21.33 15.66
CA GLU A 508 -29.03 -22.09 14.94
C GLU A 508 -29.74 -23.09 15.87
N GLU A 509 -29.00 -23.82 16.71
CA GLU A 509 -29.56 -24.73 17.71
C GLU A 509 -30.45 -23.98 18.73
N LYS A 510 -29.98 -22.81 19.21
CA LYS A 510 -30.76 -21.97 20.13
C LYS A 510 -32.03 -21.41 19.48
N GLN A 511 -31.96 -21.03 18.20
CA GLN A 511 -33.12 -20.58 17.43
C GLN A 511 -34.13 -21.72 17.21
N ALA A 512 -33.65 -22.92 16.87
CA ALA A 512 -34.49 -24.11 16.72
C ALA A 512 -35.23 -24.44 18.04
N LEU A 513 -34.50 -24.44 19.17
CA LEU A 513 -35.07 -24.65 20.50
C LEU A 513 -36.11 -23.57 20.88
N SER A 514 -35.84 -22.29 20.59
CA SER A 514 -36.82 -21.22 20.87
C SER A 514 -38.08 -21.36 20.02
N THR A 515 -37.95 -21.78 18.76
CA THR A 515 -39.10 -21.99 17.86
C THR A 515 -39.96 -23.17 18.32
N GLU A 516 -39.35 -24.24 18.84
CA GLU A 516 -40.08 -25.36 19.43
C GLU A 516 -40.84 -24.96 20.71
N VAL A 517 -40.24 -24.14 21.58
CA VAL A 517 -40.89 -23.65 22.80
C VAL A 517 -42.11 -22.76 22.48
N ASP A 518 -41.99 -21.86 21.51
CA ASP A 518 -43.10 -21.01 21.07
C ASP A 518 -44.23 -21.83 20.43
N SER A 519 -43.89 -22.90 19.68
CA SER A 519 -44.89 -23.83 19.13
C SER A 519 -45.65 -24.58 20.24
N HIS A 520 -44.96 -25.03 21.28
CA HIS A 520 -45.57 -25.70 22.43
C HIS A 520 -46.41 -24.76 23.30
N HIS A 521 -46.04 -23.49 23.40
CA HIS A 521 -46.81 -22.47 24.11
C HIS A 521 -48.13 -22.15 23.36
N ASN A 522 -48.06 -21.94 22.04
CA ASN A 522 -49.26 -21.73 21.21
C ASN A 522 -50.20 -22.94 21.25
N THR A 523 -49.68 -24.17 21.20
CA THR A 523 -50.51 -25.39 21.24
C THR A 523 -51.24 -25.58 22.58
N LYS A 524 -50.70 -25.07 23.70
CA LYS A 524 -51.39 -25.07 25.01
C LYS A 524 -52.49 -24.02 25.10
N ILE A 525 -52.35 -22.88 24.42
CA ILE A 525 -53.39 -21.84 24.38
C ILE A 525 -54.62 -22.32 23.60
N TYR A 526 -54.42 -23.05 22.49
CA TYR A 526 -55.53 -23.63 21.70
C TYR A 526 -56.23 -24.84 22.35
N LYS A 527 -55.66 -25.44 23.40
CA LYS A 527 -56.32 -26.52 24.18
C LYS A 527 -57.12 -26.02 25.38
N ASN A 528 -57.01 -24.73 25.71
CA ASN A 528 -57.70 -24.09 26.84
C ASN A 528 -58.85 -23.15 26.41
N TYR A 529 -59.17 -23.11 25.12
CA TYR A 529 -60.43 -22.61 24.56
C TYR A 529 -61.20 -23.82 24.00
#